data_AF-A0A084SE69-F1
#
_entry.id   AF-A0A084SE69-F1
#
_cell.length_a   1.000
_cell.length_b   1.000
_cell.length_c   1.000
_cell.angle_alpha   90.00
_cell.angle_beta   90.00
_cell.angle_gamma   90.00
#
_symmetry.space_group_name_H-M   'P 1'
#
loop_
_entity.id
_entity.type
_entity.pdbx_description
1 polymer ?
#
loop_
_entity_poly.entity_id
_entity_poly.type
_entity_poly.pdbx_seq_one_letter_code
_entity_poly.pdbx_strand_id
1 'polypeptide(L)'
;MAEQSPPYWVLISVLFSSQPLTPTLAMTLHQVAYDLYRRGDTVQPVAGDLLTGKVHNLRKDVQMGSISGPAFEAEIETERGSGVVRFLLTRQGLEMLEAGPPQPPAPPRPKYLN
;
A
#
# COMPACT_ATOMS: atom_id res chain seq x y z
N MET A 1 14.73 16.34 9.78
CA MET A 1 13.28 16.35 9.52
C MET A 1 12.90 14.92 9.20
N ALA A 2 12.21 14.21 10.10
CA ALA A 2 11.77 12.85 9.81
C ALA A 2 10.67 12.94 8.75
N GLU A 3 10.92 12.40 7.56
CA GLU A 3 9.88 12.14 6.56
C GLU A 3 8.78 11.33 7.27
N GLN A 4 7.68 12.00 7.63
CA GLN A 4 6.52 11.37 8.24
C GLN A 4 5.77 10.61 7.14
N SER A 5 6.35 9.51 6.67
CA SER A 5 5.61 8.50 5.94
C SER A 5 4.39 8.13 6.79
N PRO A 6 3.18 8.11 6.21
CA PRO A 6 1.98 7.72 6.94
C PRO A 6 2.24 6.40 7.66
N PRO A 7 1.73 6.23 8.89
CA PRO A 7 1.86 4.95 9.57
C PRO A 7 1.26 3.85 8.68
N TYR A 8 1.99 2.76 8.44
CA TYR A 8 1.57 1.70 7.50
C TYR A 8 0.20 1.10 7.84
N TRP A 9 -0.20 1.12 9.10
CA TRP A 9 -1.51 0.67 9.56
C TRP A 9 -2.67 1.58 9.11
N VAL A 10 -2.38 2.82 8.71
CA VAL A 10 -3.35 3.68 8.02
C VAL A 10 -3.53 3.21 6.58
N LEU A 11 -2.46 2.72 5.95
CA LEU A 11 -2.45 2.36 4.52
C LEU A 11 -3.09 1.00 4.25
N ILE A 12 -2.79 0.00 5.09
CA ILE A 12 -3.37 -1.34 4.99
C ILE A 12 -3.98 -1.79 6.31
N SER A 13 -5.10 -2.52 6.20
CA SER A 13 -5.67 -3.24 7.33
C SER A 13 -5.52 -4.74 7.10
N VAL A 14 -4.91 -5.42 8.06
CA VAL A 14 -4.56 -6.84 7.96
C VAL A 14 -5.65 -7.66 8.61
N LEU A 15 -6.28 -8.53 7.81
CA LEU A 15 -7.41 -9.37 8.21
C LEU A 15 -6.92 -10.72 8.74
N PHE A 16 -5.81 -11.21 8.17
CA PHE A 16 -5.19 -12.46 8.56
C PHE A 16 -3.71 -12.44 8.17
N SER A 17 -2.84 -13.01 9.01
CA SER A 17 -1.45 -13.26 8.66
C SER A 17 -0.96 -14.54 9.32
N SER A 18 -0.40 -15.46 8.54
CA SER A 18 0.23 -16.67 9.08
C SER A 18 1.70 -16.46 9.47
N GLN A 19 2.26 -15.28 9.19
CA GLN A 19 3.62 -14.89 9.55
C GLN A 19 3.60 -13.53 10.26
N PRO A 20 4.60 -13.20 11.10
CA PRO A 20 4.72 -11.88 11.70
C PRO A 20 4.83 -10.80 10.61
N LEU A 21 3.92 -9.82 10.65
CA LEU A 21 3.93 -8.72 9.70
C LEU A 21 4.90 -7.64 10.17
N THR A 22 6.09 -7.60 9.58
CA THR A 22 7.07 -6.53 9.84
C THR A 22 6.66 -5.24 9.13
N PRO A 23 7.09 -4.06 9.60
CA PRO A 23 6.82 -2.79 8.91
C PRO A 23 7.31 -2.79 7.46
N THR A 24 8.47 -3.36 7.18
CA THR A 24 9.02 -3.49 5.82
C THR A 24 8.10 -4.33 4.93
N LEU A 25 7.64 -5.50 5.41
CA LEU A 25 6.72 -6.35 4.66
C LEU A 25 5.38 -5.64 4.42
N ALA A 26 4.83 -4.96 5.43
CA ALA A 26 3.58 -4.20 5.29
C ALA A 26 3.69 -3.14 4.18
N MET A 27 4.81 -2.40 4.13
CA MET A 27 5.05 -1.39 3.10
C MET A 27 5.23 -2.00 1.71
N THR A 28 5.96 -3.11 1.57
CA THR A 28 6.09 -3.82 0.29
C THR A 28 4.75 -4.31 -0.22
N LEU A 29 3.94 -4.94 0.65
CA LEU A 29 2.60 -5.41 0.28
C LEU A 29 1.68 -4.26 -0.11
N HIS A 30 1.74 -3.15 0.62
CA HIS A 30 1.01 -1.93 0.29
C HIS A 30 1.36 -1.42 -1.11
N GLN A 31 2.65 -1.27 -1.43
CA GLN A 31 3.09 -0.75 -2.73
C GLN A 31 2.62 -1.62 -3.87
N VAL A 32 2.80 -2.94 -3.75
CA VAL A 32 2.38 -3.90 -4.79
C VAL A 32 0.86 -3.92 -4.95
N ALA A 33 0.11 -3.89 -3.84
CA ALA A 33 -1.35 -3.86 -3.90
C ALA A 33 -1.88 -2.56 -4.51
N TYR A 34 -1.27 -1.41 -4.18
CA TYR A 34 -1.63 -0.12 -4.76
C TYR A 34 -1.39 -0.09 -6.27
N ASP A 35 -0.27 -0.65 -6.71
CA ASP A 35 0.06 -0.84 -8.12
C ASP A 35 -0.98 -1.72 -8.85
N LEU A 36 -1.32 -2.88 -8.28
CA LEU A 36 -2.35 -3.78 -8.79
C LEU A 36 -3.72 -3.09 -8.86
N TYR A 37 -4.08 -2.34 -7.82
CA TYR A 37 -5.31 -1.57 -7.75
C TYR A 37 -5.39 -0.55 -8.89
N ARG A 38 -4.32 0.24 -9.09
CA ARG A 38 -4.28 1.28 -10.12
C ARG A 38 -4.31 0.73 -11.54
N ARG A 39 -3.64 -0.40 -11.77
CA ARG A 39 -3.59 -1.03 -13.11
C ARG A 39 -4.81 -1.90 -13.41
N GLY A 40 -5.55 -2.33 -12.39
CA GLY A 40 -6.66 -3.28 -12.54
C GLY A 40 -6.20 -4.74 -12.75
N ASP A 41 -4.93 -5.02 -12.49
CA ASP A 41 -4.32 -6.33 -12.68
C ASP A 41 -4.78 -7.34 -11.61
N THR A 42 -4.70 -8.63 -11.95
CA THR A 42 -5.11 -9.72 -11.05
C THR A 42 -4.00 -10.13 -10.08
N VAL A 43 -2.75 -10.16 -10.55
CA VAL A 43 -1.63 -10.74 -9.81
C VAL A 43 -0.34 -10.03 -10.14
N GLN A 44 0.53 -9.88 -9.15
CA GLN A 44 1.85 -9.29 -9.33
C GLN A 44 2.88 -10.02 -8.46
N PRO A 45 4.04 -10.40 -9.02
CA PRO A 45 5.12 -10.98 -8.22
C PRO A 45 5.67 -9.93 -7.24
N VAL A 46 6.11 -10.41 -6.09
CA VAL A 46 6.84 -9.64 -5.10
C VAL A 46 8.23 -10.22 -4.99
N ALA A 47 9.24 -9.39 -5.22
CA ALA A 47 10.63 -9.71 -4.98
C ALA A 47 11.24 -8.54 -4.22
N GLY A 48 11.72 -8.80 -3.00
CA GLY A 48 12.49 -7.86 -2.20
C GLY A 48 13.61 -8.59 -1.46
N ASP A 49 14.47 -7.83 -0.80
CA ASP A 49 15.70 -8.37 -0.20
C ASP A 49 15.47 -9.49 0.82
N LEU A 50 14.29 -9.56 1.45
CA LEU A 50 13.97 -10.51 2.52
C LEU A 50 12.78 -11.42 2.19
N LEU A 51 12.16 -11.29 1.01
CA LEU A 51 10.97 -12.08 0.66
C LEU A 51 10.75 -12.22 -0.85
N THR A 52 10.22 -13.38 -1.23
CA THR A 52 9.69 -13.67 -2.58
C THR A 52 8.23 -14.04 -2.47
N GLY A 53 7.46 -13.88 -3.55
CA GLY A 53 6.06 -14.27 -3.54
C GLY A 53 5.23 -13.61 -4.63
N LYS A 54 3.92 -13.52 -4.39
CA LYS A 54 2.95 -12.89 -5.28
C LYS A 54 1.77 -12.34 -4.49
N VAL A 55 1.23 -11.22 -4.96
CA VAL A 55 0.00 -10.61 -4.45
C VAL A 55 -1.09 -10.81 -5.48
N HIS A 56 -2.25 -11.25 -5.02
CA HIS A 56 -3.48 -11.40 -5.77
C HIS A 56 -4.47 -10.32 -5.38
N ASN A 57 -4.98 -9.59 -6.38
CA ASN A 57 -6.15 -8.76 -6.25
C ASN A 57 -7.39 -9.66 -6.22
N LEU A 58 -8.10 -9.67 -5.09
CA LEU A 58 -9.30 -10.50 -4.95
C LEU A 58 -10.50 -9.93 -5.70
N ARG A 59 -10.36 -8.71 -6.26
CA ARG A 59 -11.40 -7.99 -7.01
C ARG A 59 -12.70 -7.85 -6.20
N LYS A 60 -12.53 -7.60 -4.91
CA LYS A 60 -13.61 -7.43 -3.94
C LYS A 60 -13.29 -6.25 -3.05
N ASP A 61 -14.29 -5.41 -2.80
CA ASP A 61 -14.28 -4.47 -1.70
C ASP A 61 -14.78 -5.15 -0.42
N VAL A 62 -14.07 -4.94 0.68
CA VAL A 62 -14.41 -5.47 2.00
C VAL A 62 -14.66 -4.28 2.94
N GLN A 63 -15.62 -4.45 3.84
CA GLN A 63 -15.88 -3.51 4.92
C GLN A 63 -15.84 -4.25 6.27
N MET A 64 -15.03 -3.76 7.19
CA MET A 64 -14.87 -4.27 8.55
C MET A 64 -15.03 -3.09 9.52
N GLY A 65 -16.22 -2.97 10.10
CA GLY A 65 -16.58 -1.79 10.91
C GLY A 65 -16.50 -0.50 10.09
N SER A 66 -15.67 0.44 10.54
CA SER A 66 -15.41 1.72 9.86
C SER A 66 -14.33 1.64 8.77
N ILE A 67 -13.60 0.52 8.68
CA ILE A 67 -12.52 0.34 7.72
C ILE A 67 -13.08 -0.32 6.46
N SER A 68 -12.76 0.21 5.28
CA SER A 68 -13.18 -0.37 4.01
C SER A 68 -12.14 -0.20 2.91
N GLY A 69 -12.21 -1.04 1.88
CA GLY A 69 -11.46 -0.90 0.63
C GLY A 69 -11.20 -2.22 -0.10
N PRO A 70 -10.43 -2.20 -1.20
CA PRO A 70 -10.17 -3.37 -2.02
C PRO A 70 -9.29 -4.38 -1.28
N ALA A 71 -9.62 -5.66 -1.42
CA ALA A 71 -8.99 -6.77 -0.71
C ALA A 71 -7.97 -7.53 -1.58
N PHE A 72 -6.92 -7.99 -0.90
CA PHE A 72 -5.77 -8.67 -1.48
C PHE A 72 -5.35 -9.87 -0.64
N GLU A 73 -4.74 -10.84 -1.31
CA GLU A 73 -4.08 -11.98 -0.68
C GLU A 73 -2.63 -12.05 -1.18
N ALA A 74 -1.68 -12.14 -0.26
CA ALA A 74 -0.28 -12.34 -0.57
C ALA A 74 0.15 -13.74 -0.14
N GLU A 75 0.73 -14.48 -1.08
CA GLU A 75 1.53 -15.66 -0.78
C GLU A 75 2.99 -15.19 -0.72
N ILE A 76 3.65 -15.39 0.42
CA ILE A 76 5.01 -14.94 0.67
C ILE A 76 5.89 -16.10 1.13
N GLU A 77 7.15 -16.07 0.74
CA GLU A 77 8.21 -16.94 1.19
C GLU A 77 9.24 -16.09 1.95
N THR A 78 9.54 -16.50 3.17
CA THR A 78 10.50 -15.84 4.05
C THR A 78 11.47 -16.88 4.61
N GLU A 79 12.51 -16.45 5.30
CA GLU A 79 13.44 -17.35 6.01
C GLU A 79 12.75 -18.26 7.03
N ARG A 80 11.56 -17.87 7.51
CA ARG A 80 10.74 -18.63 8.47
C ARG A 80 9.81 -19.64 7.78
N GLY A 81 9.83 -19.69 6.44
CA GLY A 81 8.97 -20.51 5.61
C GLY A 81 7.91 -19.70 4.85
N SER A 82 7.02 -20.43 4.19
CA SER A 82 5.92 -19.87 3.41
C SER A 82 4.78 -19.37 4.31
N GLY A 83 4.04 -18.37 3.84
CA GLY A 83 2.91 -17.80 4.55
C GLY A 83 1.92 -17.08 3.66
N VAL A 84 0.75 -16.79 4.24
CA VAL A 84 -0.35 -16.09 3.58
C VAL A 84 -0.72 -14.86 4.41
N VAL A 85 -0.89 -13.72 3.75
CA VAL A 85 -1.39 -12.48 4.34
C VAL A 85 -2.64 -12.04 3.58
N ARG A 86 -3.76 -11.85 4.28
CA ARG A 86 -4.97 -11.22 3.74
C ARG A 86 -5.13 -9.83 4.32
N PHE A 87 -5.32 -8.86 3.45
CA PHE A 87 -5.38 -7.46 3.83
C PHE A 87 -6.24 -6.67 2.86
N LEU A 88 -6.58 -5.45 3.24
CA LEU A 88 -7.19 -4.47 2.34
C LEU A 88 -6.33 -3.22 2.29
N LEU A 89 -6.35 -2.52 1.14
CA LEU A 89 -5.95 -1.12 1.09
C LEU A 89 -7.07 -0.29 1.68
N THR A 90 -6.81 0.55 2.66
CA THR A 90 -7.87 1.36 3.25
C THR A 90 -8.25 2.49 2.30
N ARG A 91 -9.53 2.87 2.23
CA ARG A 91 -9.97 4.04 1.46
C ARG A 91 -9.25 5.31 1.88
N GLN A 92 -9.10 5.52 3.19
CA GLN A 92 -8.33 6.64 3.73
C GLN A 92 -6.88 6.64 3.20
N GLY A 93 -6.21 5.48 3.18
CA GLY A 93 -4.87 5.33 2.65
C GLY A 93 -4.77 5.64 1.15
N LEU A 94 -5.77 5.22 0.37
CA LEU A 94 -5.86 5.54 -1.06
C LEU A 94 -6.03 7.04 -1.28
N GLU A 95 -6.95 7.69 -0.55
CA GLU A 95 -7.19 9.14 -0.63
C GLU A 95 -5.94 9.96 -0.31
N MET A 96 -5.17 9.55 0.71
CA MET A 96 -3.91 10.21 1.07
C MET A 96 -2.86 10.13 -0.05
N LEU A 97 -2.86 9.05 -0.84
CA LEU A 97 -1.92 8.87 -1.95
C LEU A 97 -2.38 9.60 -3.21
N GLU A 98 -3.68 9.65 -3.47
CA GLU A 98 -4.26 10.39 -4.58
C GLU A 98 -4.17 11.92 -4.40
N ALA A 99 -4.25 12.40 -3.17
CA ALA A 99 -4.11 13.82 -2.85
C ALA A 99 -2.72 14.39 -3.18
N GLY A 100 -1.69 13.53 -3.31
CA GLY A 100 -0.30 13.93 -3.52
C GLY A 100 0.29 14.75 -2.35
N PRO A 101 1.61 15.03 -2.35
CA PRO A 101 2.16 16.01 -1.41
C PRO A 101 1.54 17.39 -1.69
N PRO A 102 1.27 18.23 -0.66
CA PRO A 102 0.83 19.59 -0.89
C PRO A 102 1.85 20.32 -1.76
N GLN A 103 1.46 20.71 -2.97
CA GLN A 103 2.33 21.48 -3.85
C GLN A 103 2.63 22.81 -3.16
N PRO A 104 3.90 23.18 -2.96
CA PRO A 104 4.22 24.50 -2.44
C PRO A 104 3.64 25.55 -3.40
N PRO A 105 3.05 26.65 -2.89
CA PRO A 105 2.47 27.68 -3.74
C PRO A 105 3.53 28.19 -4.71
N ALA A 106 3.20 28.19 -6.02
CA ALA A 106 4.11 28.67 -7.05
C ALA A 106 4.56 30.11 -6.73
N PRO A 107 5.86 30.43 -6.81
CA PRO A 107 6.32 31.78 -6.54
C PRO A 107 5.64 32.76 -7.51
N PRO A 108 5.20 33.93 -7.04
CA PRO A 108 4.56 34.92 -7.90
C PRO A 108 5.52 35.30 -9.03
N ARG A 109 5.08 35.17 -10.27
CA ARG A 109 5.86 35.61 -11.44
C ARG A 109 6.19 37.10 -11.26
N PRO A 110 7.47 37.51 -11.33
CA PRO A 110 7.81 38.92 -11.24
C PRO A 110 7.16 39.64 -12.41
N LYS A 111 6.23 40.52 -12.07
CA LYS A 111 5.64 41.47 -12.99
C LYS A 111 6.72 42.54 -13.22
N TYR A 112 6.90 42.92 -14.48
CA TYR A 112 7.73 44.01 -15.00
C TYR A 112 9.16 43.63 -15.43
N LEU A 113 9.26 43.25 -16.71
CA LEU A 113 10.26 43.76 -17.64
C LEU A 113 9.75 45.15 -18.09
N ASN A 114 10.54 46.20 -17.88
CA ASN A 114 10.53 47.45 -18.63
C ASN A 114 11.93 48.04 -18.55
#